data_AF-A0A838VCK8-F1
#
_entry.id   AF-A0A838VCK8-F1
#
_cell.length_a   1.000
_cell.length_b   1.000
_cell.length_c   1.000
_cell.angle_alpha   90.00
_cell.angle_beta   90.00
_cell.angle_gamma   90.00
#
_symmetry.space_group_name_H-M   'P 1'
#
loop_
_entity.id
_entity.type
_entity.pdbx_description
1 polymer ?
#
loop_
_entity_poly.entity_id
_entity_poly.type
_entity_poly.pdbx_seq_one_letter_code
_entity_poly.pdbx_strand_id
1 'polypeptide(L)'
;LTSAQTRQLIESAEAAKERAAIAIQRYRDGCTIVVAVSSPKDLATLTKGEPVLDRTTKNPLPEGTVVCDINGNTAILKANSQGVPVADDFAFTGNRELALSLVRKIHGAKVFYNTPEK
;
A
#
# COMPACT_ATOMS: atom_id res chain seq x y z
N LEU A 1 34.70 5.14 -6.88
CA LEU A 1 33.68 5.46 -5.85
C LEU A 1 34.38 6.22 -4.73
N THR A 2 34.00 7.46 -4.48
CA THR A 2 34.56 8.26 -3.37
C THR A 2 33.94 7.82 -2.04
N SER A 3 34.61 8.10 -0.92
CA SER A 3 34.09 7.77 0.44
C SER A 3 32.71 8.36 0.71
N ALA A 4 32.41 9.54 0.16
CA ALA A 4 31.10 10.19 0.27
C ALA A 4 29.99 9.46 -0.50
N GLN A 5 30.28 8.99 -1.73
CA GLN A 5 29.31 8.21 -2.53
C GLN A 5 29.00 6.87 -1.87
N THR A 6 30.01 6.19 -1.33
CA THR A 6 29.81 4.92 -0.61
C THR A 6 28.94 5.10 0.62
N ARG A 7 29.11 6.19 1.37
CA ARG A 7 28.31 6.49 2.56
C ARG A 7 26.84 6.73 2.24
N GLN A 8 26.56 7.52 1.19
CA GLN A 8 25.19 7.76 0.71
C GLN A 8 24.49 6.48 0.25
N LEU A 9 25.23 5.57 -0.41
CA LEU A 9 24.70 4.26 -0.81
C LEU A 9 24.37 3.37 0.38
N ILE A 10 25.17 3.39 1.44
CA ILE A 10 24.89 2.62 2.66
C ILE A 10 23.65 3.18 3.37
N GLU A 11 23.60 4.49 3.59
CA GLU A 11 22.47 5.16 4.28
C GLU A 11 21.14 4.92 3.53
N SER A 12 21.16 5.03 2.19
CA SER A 12 19.98 4.73 1.37
C SER A 12 19.56 3.26 1.44
N ALA A 13 20.51 2.33 1.49
CA ALA A 13 20.22 0.90 1.63
C ALA A 13 19.64 0.54 3.00
N GLU A 14 20.08 1.20 4.07
CA GLU A 14 19.53 1.03 5.42
C GLU A 14 18.09 1.56 5.49
N ALA A 15 17.83 2.77 5.00
CA ALA A 15 16.48 3.33 4.94
C ALA A 15 15.51 2.45 4.12
N ALA A 16 16.00 1.83 3.04
CA ALA A 16 15.21 0.89 2.25
C ALA A 16 14.84 -0.38 3.04
N LYS A 17 15.76 -0.91 3.86
CA LYS A 17 15.51 -2.07 4.72
C LYS A 17 14.47 -1.76 5.81
N GLU A 18 14.57 -0.60 6.43
CA GLU A 18 13.61 -0.15 7.45
C GLU A 18 12.20 -0.03 6.85
N ARG A 19 12.07 0.60 5.67
CA ARG A 19 10.78 0.66 4.97
C ARG A 19 10.26 -0.72 4.58
N ALA A 20 11.13 -1.63 4.14
CA ALA A 20 10.71 -2.99 3.85
C ALA A 20 10.17 -3.71 5.09
N ALA A 21 10.80 -3.53 6.25
CA ALA A 21 10.32 -4.08 7.51
C ALA A 21 8.94 -3.53 7.90
N ILE A 22 8.73 -2.21 7.74
CA ILE A 22 7.41 -1.57 7.96
C ILE A 22 6.35 -2.19 7.05
N ALA A 23 6.64 -2.33 5.77
CA ALA A 23 5.71 -2.93 4.81
C ALA A 23 5.37 -4.38 5.20
N ILE A 24 6.38 -5.19 5.53
CA ILE A 24 6.20 -6.58 5.94
C ILE A 24 5.31 -6.65 7.17
N GLN A 25 5.54 -5.77 8.13
CA GLN A 25 4.75 -5.72 9.36
C GLN A 25 3.28 -5.36 9.05
N ARG A 26 3.03 -4.38 8.19
CA ARG A 26 1.66 -4.02 7.74
C ARG A 26 0.93 -5.20 7.09
N TYR A 27 1.61 -6.02 6.29
CA TYR A 27 1.01 -7.25 5.75
C TYR A 27 0.68 -8.28 6.84
N ARG A 28 1.56 -8.44 7.82
CA ARG A 28 1.36 -9.39 8.93
C ARG A 28 0.23 -8.95 9.86
N ASP A 29 0.09 -7.64 10.09
CA ASP A 29 -0.93 -7.05 10.95
C ASP A 29 -2.32 -7.02 10.30
N GLY A 30 -2.42 -7.37 9.01
CA GLY A 30 -3.70 -7.49 8.31
C GLY A 30 -4.16 -6.21 7.62
N CYS A 31 -3.25 -5.56 6.89
CA CYS A 31 -3.61 -4.45 6.00
C CYS A 31 -4.80 -4.76 5.08
N THR A 32 -5.55 -3.72 4.76
CA THR A 32 -6.70 -3.80 3.87
C THR A 32 -6.24 -3.94 2.42
N ILE A 33 -6.54 -5.08 1.78
CA ILE A 33 -6.18 -5.28 0.37
C ILE A 33 -7.07 -4.45 -0.55
N VAL A 34 -6.41 -3.79 -1.50
CA VAL A 34 -7.05 -2.97 -2.52
C VAL A 34 -7.15 -3.72 -3.86
N VAL A 35 -8.30 -3.60 -4.51
CA VAL A 35 -8.66 -4.19 -5.81
C VAL A 35 -9.15 -3.14 -6.79
N ALA A 36 -9.24 -3.50 -8.07
CA ALA A 36 -9.59 -2.59 -9.15
C ALA A 36 -11.10 -2.42 -9.26
N VAL A 37 -11.59 -1.18 -9.40
CA VAL A 37 -13.03 -0.82 -9.37
C VAL A 37 -13.89 -1.69 -10.30
N SER A 38 -13.33 -2.09 -11.44
CA SER A 38 -13.97 -2.93 -12.44
C SER A 38 -14.37 -4.32 -11.93
N SER A 39 -13.61 -4.90 -11.00
CA SER A 39 -13.86 -6.27 -10.54
C SER A 39 -13.13 -6.58 -9.22
N PRO A 40 -13.79 -7.23 -8.25
CA PRO A 40 -13.13 -7.75 -7.04
C PRO A 40 -12.11 -8.85 -7.32
N LYS A 41 -12.10 -9.41 -8.53
CA LYS A 41 -11.10 -10.39 -8.96
C LYS A 41 -9.86 -9.74 -9.56
N ASP A 42 -9.96 -8.45 -9.93
CA ASP A 42 -8.88 -7.70 -10.53
C ASP A 42 -8.18 -6.92 -9.43
N LEU A 43 -6.87 -7.07 -9.33
CA LEU A 43 -6.09 -6.47 -8.25
C LEU A 43 -5.66 -5.07 -8.67
N ALA A 44 -5.71 -4.12 -7.75
CA ALA A 44 -5.25 -2.76 -8.00
C ALA A 44 -3.84 -2.57 -7.45
N THR A 45 -3.11 -1.64 -8.06
CA THR A 45 -1.88 -1.08 -7.50
C THR A 45 -2.25 0.16 -6.71
N LEU A 46 -1.61 0.38 -5.57
CA LEU A 46 -1.77 1.62 -4.82
C LEU A 46 -1.10 2.79 -5.56
N THR A 47 -1.76 3.93 -5.60
CA THR A 47 -1.24 5.15 -6.21
C THR A 47 -1.14 6.24 -5.16
N LYS A 48 -0.01 6.96 -5.13
CA LYS A 48 0.19 8.04 -4.17
C LYS A 48 -0.73 9.21 -4.46
N GLY A 49 -1.36 9.74 -3.41
CA GLY A 49 -2.28 10.87 -3.49
C GLY A 49 -3.71 10.49 -3.89
N GLU A 50 -3.98 9.21 -4.16
CA GLU A 50 -5.31 8.73 -4.53
C GLU A 50 -6.08 8.20 -3.32
N PRO A 51 -7.40 8.40 -3.26
CA PRO A 51 -8.24 7.81 -2.23
C PRO A 51 -8.45 6.31 -2.48
N VAL A 52 -8.60 5.57 -1.38
CA VAL A 52 -9.08 4.18 -1.43
C VAL A 52 -10.53 4.18 -0.97
N LEU A 53 -11.44 3.65 -1.80
CA LEU A 53 -12.88 3.73 -1.61
C LEU A 53 -13.47 2.40 -1.13
N ASP A 54 -14.45 2.48 -0.24
CA ASP A 54 -15.33 1.37 0.08
C ASP A 54 -16.30 1.10 -1.08
N ARG A 55 -16.44 -0.18 -1.47
CA ARG A 55 -17.25 -0.55 -2.64
C ARG A 55 -18.72 -0.20 -2.49
N THR A 56 -19.25 -0.46 -1.30
CA THR A 56 -20.67 -0.45 -1.00
C THR A 56 -21.14 0.99 -0.86
N THR A 57 -20.37 1.80 -0.15
CA THR A 57 -20.71 3.19 0.14
C THR A 57 -20.16 4.19 -0.86
N LYS A 58 -19.14 3.80 -1.64
CA LYS A 58 -18.37 4.69 -2.53
C LYS A 58 -17.63 5.81 -1.80
N ASN A 59 -17.56 5.74 -0.47
CA ASN A 59 -16.86 6.72 0.34
C ASN A 59 -15.38 6.34 0.50
N PRO A 60 -14.48 7.32 0.66
CA PRO A 60 -13.11 7.05 1.07
C PRO A 60 -13.06 6.28 2.38
N LEU A 61 -12.11 5.37 2.47
CA LEU A 61 -11.74 4.74 3.73
C LEU A 61 -11.20 5.80 4.70
N PRO A 62 -11.42 5.62 6.01
CA PRO A 62 -11.03 6.61 7.00
C PRO A 62 -9.50 6.78 7.04
N GLU A 63 -9.07 7.98 7.45
CA GLU A 63 -7.68 8.26 7.76
C GLU A 63 -7.12 7.27 8.78
N GLY A 64 -5.82 6.95 8.66
CA GLY A 64 -5.13 5.97 9.48
C GLY A 64 -5.32 4.52 9.00
N THR A 65 -6.21 4.26 8.05
CA THR A 65 -6.36 2.92 7.47
C THR A 65 -5.06 2.50 6.80
N VAL A 66 -4.59 1.30 7.15
CA VAL A 66 -3.45 0.66 6.49
C VAL A 66 -3.97 -0.15 5.31
N VAL A 67 -3.49 0.18 4.11
CA VAL A 67 -3.88 -0.46 2.85
C VAL A 67 -2.67 -1.14 2.20
N CYS A 68 -2.92 -2.19 1.41
CA CYS A 68 -1.88 -2.91 0.69
C CYS A 68 -2.35 -3.44 -0.65
N ASP A 69 -1.41 -3.63 -1.59
CA ASP A 69 -1.69 -4.20 -2.92
C ASP A 69 -1.10 -5.61 -3.09
N ILE A 70 -1.24 -6.20 -4.27
CA ILE A 70 -0.63 -7.51 -4.57
C ILE A 70 0.87 -7.42 -4.88
N ASN A 71 1.37 -6.23 -5.18
CA ASN A 71 2.74 -6.06 -5.62
C ASN A 71 3.71 -6.01 -4.44
N GLY A 72 3.22 -5.82 -3.21
CA GLY A 72 4.04 -5.68 -2.01
C GLY A 72 4.08 -4.24 -1.50
N ASN A 73 3.30 -3.32 -2.08
CA ASN A 73 3.20 -1.96 -1.58
C ASN A 73 2.16 -1.87 -0.48
N THR A 74 2.45 -1.00 0.48
CA THR A 74 1.57 -0.64 1.57
C THR A 74 1.54 0.86 1.72
N ALA A 75 0.42 1.41 2.19
CA ALA A 75 0.29 2.81 2.54
C ALA A 75 -0.56 3.00 3.79
N ILE A 76 -0.38 4.12 4.48
CA ILE A 76 -1.34 4.63 5.45
C ILE A 76 -2.09 5.78 4.78
N LEU A 77 -3.42 5.76 4.89
CA LEU A 77 -4.25 6.84 4.40
C LEU A 77 -4.09 8.07 5.30
N LYS A 78 -3.79 9.22 4.71
CA LYS A 78 -3.65 10.52 5.39
C LYS A 78 -4.52 11.55 4.72
N ALA A 79 -5.06 12.50 5.48
CA ALA A 79 -5.82 13.59 4.89
C ALA A 79 -4.93 14.45 3.97
N ASN A 80 -5.39 14.68 2.73
CA ASN A 80 -4.78 15.65 1.84
C ASN A 80 -5.16 17.09 2.25
N SER A 81 -4.70 18.10 1.49
CA SER A 81 -5.02 19.51 1.73
C SER A 81 -6.51 19.86 1.65
N GLN A 82 -7.34 18.99 1.09
CA GLN A 82 -8.80 19.12 0.99
C GLN A 82 -9.54 18.31 2.06
N GLY A 83 -8.82 17.65 2.98
CA GLY A 83 -9.40 16.81 4.03
C GLY A 83 -9.84 15.41 3.56
N VAL A 84 -9.48 15.01 2.34
CA VAL A 84 -9.81 13.69 1.80
C VAL A 84 -8.68 12.71 2.15
N PRO A 85 -8.98 11.55 2.78
CA PRO A 85 -7.97 10.53 3.04
C PRO A 85 -7.44 9.91 1.74
N VAL A 86 -6.13 9.98 1.54
CA VAL A 86 -5.43 9.46 0.36
C VAL A 86 -4.22 8.62 0.75
N ALA A 87 -3.79 7.70 -0.11
CA ALA A 87 -2.61 6.89 0.13
C ALA A 87 -1.34 7.75 0.09
N ASP A 88 -0.57 7.77 1.19
CA ASP A 88 0.65 8.58 1.27
C ASP A 88 1.84 7.87 1.93
N ASP A 89 1.68 7.27 3.11
CA ASP A 89 2.82 6.69 3.85
C ASP A 89 3.32 5.38 3.24
N PHE A 90 3.97 5.45 2.08
CA PHE A 90 4.33 4.28 1.29
C PHE A 90 5.53 3.52 1.85
N ALA A 91 5.38 2.20 1.88
CA ALA A 91 6.43 1.25 2.15
C ALA A 91 6.28 0.02 1.25
N PHE A 92 7.40 -0.57 0.82
CA PHE A 92 7.44 -1.69 -0.12
C PHE A 92 8.21 -2.87 0.47
N THR A 93 7.63 -4.06 0.45
CA THR A 93 8.22 -5.24 1.10
C THR A 93 9.43 -5.81 0.36
N GLY A 94 9.48 -5.69 -0.97
CA GLY A 94 10.38 -6.48 -1.82
C GLY A 94 10.10 -8.00 -1.80
N ASN A 95 9.06 -8.45 -1.08
CA ASN A 95 8.69 -9.85 -0.91
C ASN A 95 7.32 -10.10 -1.55
N ARG A 96 7.34 -10.58 -2.79
CA ARG A 96 6.13 -10.89 -3.56
C ARG A 96 5.34 -12.07 -3.00
N GLU A 97 6.01 -13.06 -2.41
CA GLU A 97 5.34 -14.23 -1.84
C GLU A 97 4.45 -13.87 -0.66
N LEU A 98 4.90 -12.93 0.19
CA LEU A 98 4.11 -12.40 1.30
C LEU A 98 2.81 -11.76 0.80
N ALA A 99 2.90 -10.91 -0.22
CA ALA A 99 1.73 -10.25 -0.81
C ALA A 99 0.76 -11.26 -1.45
N LEU A 100 1.29 -12.23 -2.22
CA LEU A 100 0.49 -13.30 -2.82
C LEU A 100 -0.19 -14.18 -1.77
N SER A 101 0.46 -14.44 -0.64
CA SER A 101 -0.12 -15.24 0.45
C SER A 101 -1.34 -14.58 1.07
N LEU A 102 -1.36 -13.24 1.17
CA LEU A 102 -2.49 -12.50 1.70
C LEU A 102 -3.67 -12.52 0.71
N VAL A 103 -3.41 -12.35 -0.58
CA VAL A 103 -4.43 -12.43 -1.64
C VAL A 103 -5.11 -13.81 -1.66
N ARG A 104 -4.35 -14.90 -1.49
CA ARG A 104 -4.93 -16.26 -1.39
C ARG A 104 -5.85 -16.44 -0.20
N LYS A 105 -5.69 -15.67 0.89
CA LYS A 105 -6.57 -15.71 2.06
C LYS A 105 -7.88 -14.92 1.85
N ILE A 106 -7.96 -14.08 0.82
CA ILE A 106 -9.11 -13.21 0.54
C ILE A 106 -10.25 -13.94 -0.22
N HIS A 107 -10.14 -15.25 -0.49
CA HIS A 107 -11.26 -16.05 -1.00
C HIS A 107 -12.51 -15.90 -0.10
N GLY A 108 -13.39 -14.93 -0.42
CA GLY A 108 -14.62 -14.59 0.30
C GLY A 108 -14.62 -13.27 1.12
N ALA A 109 -13.50 -12.57 1.31
CA ALA A 109 -13.45 -11.35 2.14
C ALA A 109 -13.84 -10.07 1.36
N LYS A 110 -14.44 -9.08 2.04
CA LYS A 110 -14.82 -7.77 1.46
C LYS A 110 -13.59 -7.07 0.85
N VAL A 111 -13.73 -6.61 -0.38
CA VAL A 111 -12.63 -6.04 -1.17
C VAL A 111 -12.86 -4.54 -1.41
N PHE A 112 -11.81 -3.72 -1.22
CA PHE A 112 -11.83 -2.24 -1.23
C PHE A 112 -11.07 -1.70 -2.46
N TYR A 113 -11.36 -0.49 -2.96
CA TYR A 113 -11.01 -0.11 -4.34
C TYR A 113 -10.09 1.12 -4.47
N ASN A 114 -9.18 1.15 -5.46
CA ASN A 114 -8.40 2.35 -5.85
C ASN A 114 -8.94 2.93 -7.16
N THR A 115 -9.17 4.24 -7.23
CA THR A 115 -9.49 4.97 -8.46
C THR A 115 -8.31 5.85 -8.84
N PRO A 116 -7.51 5.53 -9.88
CA PRO A 116 -6.72 6.56 -10.53
C PRO A 116 -7.68 7.50 -11.29
N GLU A 117 -7.59 8.82 -11.05
CA GLU A 117 -8.23 9.79 -11.94
C GLU A 117 -7.66 9.63 -13.36
N LYS A 118 -8.54 9.61 -14.37
CA LYS A 118 -8.17 9.60 -15.80
C LYS A 118 -7.81 10.99 -16.26
#